data_AF-A0A8T5MFK8-F1
#
_entry.id   AF-A0A8T5MFK8-F1
#
_cell.length_a   1.000
_cell.length_b   1.000
_cell.length_c   1.000
_cell.angle_alpha   90.00
_cell.angle_beta   90.00
_cell.angle_gamma   90.00
#
_symmetry.space_group_name_H-M   'P 1'
#
loop_
_entity.id
_entity.type
_entity.pdbx_description
1 polymer ?
#
loop_
_entity_poly.entity_id
_entity_poly.type
_entity_poly.pdbx_seq_one_letter_code
_entity_poly.pdbx_strand_id
1 'polypeptide(L)' 'QLSRYFQEFSEGDSVSVVRERAIESNFPERLQGRTGKIESKRGGSYMVKLKDINQEKRFLIKPIHLKKVMEQKIPEMSK' A
#
# COMPACT_ATOMS: atom_id res chain seq x y z
N GLN A 1 -2.95 -8.81 16.79
CA GLN A 1 -3.18 -9.98 15.91
C GLN A 1 -2.01 -10.11 14.93
N LEU A 2 -1.33 -11.26 14.92
CA LEU A 2 -0.08 -11.53 14.19
C LEU A 2 -0.25 -11.53 12.66
N SER A 3 -1.47 -11.71 12.18
CA SER A 3 -1.83 -11.81 10.75
C SER A 3 -1.37 -10.63 9.88
N ARG A 4 -1.18 -9.43 10.47
CA ARG A 4 -0.72 -8.25 9.72
C ARG A 4 0.75 -8.30 9.29
N TYR A 5 1.59 -9.05 10.00
CA TYR A 5 3.01 -9.20 9.68
C TYR A 5 3.25 -10.03 8.42
N PHE A 6 2.36 -11.00 8.16
CA PHE A 6 2.48 -11.97 7.07
C PHE A 6 1.46 -11.73 5.95
N GLN A 7 0.97 -10.50 5.82
CA GLN A 7 0.09 -10.16 4.70
C GLN A 7 0.84 -10.27 3.40
N GLU A 8 0.24 -10.98 2.45
CA GLU A 8 0.75 -11.11 1.11
C GLU A 8 -0.09 -10.27 0.15
N PHE A 9 0.62 -9.57 -0.73
CA PHE A 9 0.02 -8.79 -1.81
C PHE A 9 0.61 -9.24 -3.14
N SER A 10 -0.21 -9.15 -4.18
CA SER A 10 0.19 -9.40 -5.57
C SER A 10 0.47 -8.07 -6.28
N GLU A 11 1.25 -8.12 -7.34
CA GLU A 11 1.42 -6.96 -8.23
C GLU A 11 0.06 -6.50 -8.77
N GLY A 12 -0.15 -5.19 -8.79
CA GLY A 12 -1.42 -4.57 -9.16
C GLY A 12 -2.44 -4.43 -8.01
N ASP A 13 -2.22 -5.05 -6.85
CA ASP A 13 -3.11 -4.89 -5.70
C ASP A 13 -3.16 -3.43 -5.24
N SER A 14 -4.37 -2.92 -5.05
CA SER A 14 -4.60 -1.62 -4.42
C SER A 14 -4.46 -1.74 -2.90
N VAL A 15 -3.58 -0.91 -2.34
CA VAL A 15 -3.24 -0.90 -0.92
C VAL A 15 -3.25 0.52 -0.37
N SER A 16 -3.66 0.66 0.89
CA SER A 16 -3.59 1.90 1.66
C SER A 16 -2.48 1.81 2.69
N VAL A 17 -1.74 2.92 2.88
CA VAL A 17 -0.68 3.03 3.87
C VAL A 17 -1.30 3.35 5.23
N VAL A 18 -1.19 2.41 6.16
CA VAL A 18 -1.68 2.54 7.54
C VAL A 18 -0.53 2.23 8.48
N ARG A 19 0.08 3.28 9.05
CA ARG A 19 1.21 3.15 9.96
C ARG A 19 0.82 2.36 11.20
N GLU A 20 1.63 1.35 11.49
CA GLU A 20 1.59 0.61 12.75
C GLU A 20 2.54 1.31 13.70
N ARG A 21 2.03 1.89 14.78
CA ARG A 21 2.82 2.73 15.69
C ARG A 21 3.79 1.92 16.55
N ALA A 22 3.51 0.63 16.75
CA ALA A 22 4.40 -0.26 17.50
C ALA A 22 5.69 -0.64 16.74
N ILE A 23 5.82 -0.26 15.45
CA ILE A 23 6.94 -0.64 14.59
C ILE A 23 7.44 0.60 13.85
N GLU A 24 8.76 0.68 13.69
CA GLU A 24 9.39 1.74 12.92
C GLU A 24 8.99 1.69 11.44
N SER A 25 8.53 2.84 10.94
CA SER A 25 8.22 3.05 9.53
C SER A 25 9.37 3.80 8.84
N ASN A 26 9.71 3.38 7.64
CA ASN A 26 10.71 4.00 6.78
C ASN A 26 10.13 5.04 5.80
N PHE A 27 8.88 5.45 6.00
CA PHE A 27 8.18 6.39 5.14
C PHE A 27 7.66 7.61 5.93
N PRO A 28 7.47 8.76 5.28
CA PRO A 28 6.99 9.98 5.95
C PRO A 28 5.56 9.86 6.48
N GLU A 29 5.27 10.51 7.60
CA GLU A 29 3.95 10.47 8.25
C GLU A 29 2.82 10.97 7.35
N ARG A 30 3.11 11.93 6.45
CA ARG A 30 2.15 12.45 5.46
C ARG A 30 1.58 11.39 4.50
N LEU A 31 2.20 10.20 4.40
CA LEU A 31 1.67 9.10 3.60
C LEU A 31 0.55 8.33 4.27
N GLN A 32 0.28 8.58 5.56
CA GLN A 32 -0.83 7.97 6.27
C GLN A 32 -2.15 8.18 5.51
N GLY A 33 -2.87 7.08 5.25
CA GLY A 33 -4.15 7.09 4.54
C GLY A 33 -4.05 7.27 3.02
N ARG A 34 -2.84 7.41 2.45
CA ARG A 34 -2.66 7.41 1.00
C ARG A 34 -2.83 6.01 0.44
N THR A 35 -3.43 5.94 -0.74
CA THR A 35 -3.63 4.69 -1.50
C THR A 35 -2.67 4.65 -2.67
N GLY A 36 -2.19 3.46 -2.97
CA GLY A 36 -1.32 3.17 -4.10
C GLY A 36 -1.49 1.75 -4.60
N LYS A 37 -0.64 1.35 -5.54
CA LYS A 37 -0.61 0.00 -6.09
C LYS A 37 0.71 -0.68 -5.80
N ILE A 38 0.67 -1.98 -5.59
CA ILE A 38 1.86 -2.82 -5.46
C ILE A 38 2.49 -2.99 -6.84
N GLU A 39 3.76 -2.64 -6.96
CA GLU A 39 4.56 -2.81 -8.19
C GLU A 39 5.39 -4.10 -8.13
N SER A 40 5.98 -4.44 -6.98
CA SER A 40 6.77 -5.65 -6.81
C SER A 40 7.01 -6.00 -5.34
N LYS A 41 7.39 -7.25 -5.05
CA LYS A 41 7.89 -7.68 -3.73
C LYS A 41 9.41 -7.62 -3.71
N ARG A 42 10.00 -7.04 -2.66
CA ARG A 42 11.46 -6.96 -2.45
C ARG A 42 11.80 -7.43 -1.05
N GLY A 43 12.30 -8.66 -0.95
CA GLY A 43 12.52 -9.32 0.35
C GLY A 43 11.23 -9.39 1.16
N GLY A 44 11.27 -8.93 2.42
CA GLY A 44 10.12 -8.85 3.32
C GLY A 44 9.28 -7.57 3.19
N SER A 45 9.44 -6.79 2.13
CA SER A 45 8.73 -5.52 1.91
C SER A 45 8.17 -5.44 0.48
N TYR A 46 7.28 -4.48 0.27
CA TYR A 46 6.62 -4.26 -1.01
C TYR A 46 6.97 -2.89 -1.57
N MET A 47 7.22 -2.83 -2.88
CA MET A 47 7.33 -1.57 -3.61
C MET A 47 5.92 -1.07 -3.91
N VAL A 48 5.55 0.05 -3.30
CA VAL A 48 4.24 0.69 -3.47
C VAL A 48 4.42 1.95 -4.30
N LYS A 49 3.74 2.00 -5.44
CA LYS A 49 3.63 3.19 -6.27
C LYS A 49 2.43 4.01 -5.82
N LEU A 50 2.67 5.23 -5.33
CA LEU A 50 1.63 6.14 -4.86
C LEU A 50 1.98 7.60 -5.16
N LYS A 51 0.96 8.45 -5.17
CA LYS A 51 1.12 9.89 -5.40
C LYS A 51 1.41 10.62 -4.09
N ASP A 52 2.59 11.21 -3.98
CA ASP A 52 3.00 12.10 -2.89
C ASP A 52 2.77 13.54 -3.34
N ILE A 53 1.62 14.10 -2.95
CA ILE A 53 1.13 15.43 -3.35
C ILE A 53 0.88 15.49 -4.86
N ASN A 54 1.89 15.88 -5.64
CA ASN A 54 1.80 16.05 -7.10
C ASN A 54 2.70 15.09 -7.87
N GLN A 55 3.58 14.35 -7.19
CA GLN A 55 4.55 13.48 -7.85
C GLN A 55 4.26 12.02 -7.54
N GLU A 56 4.34 11.18 -8.57
CA GLU A 56 4.36 9.74 -8.38
C GLU A 56 5.70 9.32 -7.81
N LYS A 57 5.66 8.62 -6.68
CA LYS A 57 6.84 8.10 -6.01
C LYS A 57 6.66 6.64 -5.67
N ARG A 58 7.80 5.97 -5.48
CA ARG A 58 7.88 4.57 -5.12
C ARG A 58 8.45 4.46 -3.72
N PHE A 59 7.73 3.77 -2.84
CA PHE A 59 8.13 3.56 -1.46
C PHE A 59 8.23 2.08 -1.18
N LEU A 60 9.29 1.67 -0.51
CA LEU A 60 9.45 0.29 -0.04
C LEU A 60 8.82 0.20 1.35
N ILE A 61 7.70 -0.49 1.51
CA ILE A 61 6.90 -0.49 2.73
C ILE A 61 6.72 -1.93 3.24
N LYS A 62 6.88 -2.13 4.55
CA LYS A 62 6.61 -3.43 5.20
C LYS A 62 5.11 -3.75 5.17
N PRO A 63 4.72 -5.03 5.01
CA PRO A 63 3.31 -5.43 4.91
C PRO A 63 2.46 -4.99 6.12
N ILE A 64 3.06 -4.92 7.32
CA ILE A 64 2.37 -4.45 8.53
C ILE A 64 1.83 -3.01 8.43
N HIS A 65 2.42 -2.20 7.56
CA HIS A 65 2.00 -0.82 7.34
C HIS A 65 1.06 -0.67 6.14
N LEU A 66 0.60 -1.78 5.57
CA LEU A 66 -0.28 -1.80 4.41
C LEU A 66 -1.61 -2.44 4.77
N LYS A 67 -2.65 -2.00 4.06
CA LYS A 67 -3.98 -2.60 4.12
C LYS A 67 -4.54 -2.73 2.72
N LYS A 68 -4.95 -3.93 2.33
CA LYS A 68 -5.61 -4.15 1.04
C LYS A 68 -6.91 -3.35 0.99
N VAL A 69 -7.11 -2.61 -0.10
CA VAL A 69 -8.36 -1.89 -0.38
C VAL A 69 -9.11 -2.66 -1.46
N MET A 70 -10.41 -2.88 -1.26
CA MET A 70 -11.25 -3.46 -2.32
C MET A 70 -11.44 -2.40 -3.40
N GLU A 71 -10.96 -2.68 -4.60
CA GLU A 71 -11.19 -1.81 -5.76
C GLU A 71 -12.65 -1.98 -6.18
N GLN A 72 -13.48 -0.96 -5.94
CA GLN A 72 -14.79 -0.90 -6.56
C GLN A 72 -14.59 -0.54 -8.03
N LYS A 73 -14.55 -1.57 -8.89
CA LYS A 73 -14.80 -1.36 -10.31
C LYS A 73 -16.20 -0.79 -10.40
N ILE A 74 -16.34 0.51 -10.67
CA ILE A 74 -17.61 1.07 -11.14
C ILE A 74 -17.90 0.28 -12.42
N PRO A 75 -18.96 -0.53 -12.48
CA PRO A 75 -19.31 -1.23 -13.71
C PRO A 75 -19.47 -0.16 -14.77
N GLU A 76 -18.64 -0.23 -15.80
CA GLU A 76 -18.73 0.66 -16.95
C GLU A 76 -20.19 0.66 -17.40
N MET A 77 -20.81 1.83 -17.33
CA MET A 77 -22.18 2.06 -17.74
C MET A 77 -22.18 1.99 -19.27
N SER A 78 -22.19 0.76 -19.81
CA SER A 78 -22.40 0.50 -21.22
C SER A 78 -23.86 0.75 -21.56
N LYS A 79 -24.13 2.00 -21.96
CA LYS A 79 -25.19 2.33 -22.91
C LYS A 79 -24.54 2.98 -24.12
#